data_AF-A0AAJ7XJM1-F1
#
_entry.id   AF-A0AAJ7XJM1-F1
#
_cell.length_a   1.000
_cell.length_b   1.000
_cell.length_c   1.000
_cell.angle_alpha   90.00
_cell.angle_beta   90.00
_cell.angle_gamma   90.00
#
_symmetry.space_group_name_H-M   'P 1'
#
loop_
_entity.id
_entity.type
_entity.pdbx_description
1 polymer ?
#
loop_
_entity_poly.entity_id
_entity_poly.type
_entity_poly.pdbx_seq_one_letter_code
_entity_poly.pdbx_strand_id
1 'polypeptide(L)'
;MDRGDDAPLHLAASHGHRDIVAKLLQSKADVNAANEHGNTALHYACFWGYDLLAEELVNNGALVGICNRYGETALDKAKPHLQQLLKELAQTLGQNVARTPYNDLCWKGTTRTRPRNGTLNKHAGIDLKQIQLQGKLHSNQSGELWRARWQGNDVVVKMLNVRDFSTRKGRDFCEEYPRLRIFSHPNVLPVLGACTFPTAPAPTVITQLMPFGSLYNLLHEGTSLVVDQAQAVKFALDVAKGFAFLHTLEPLIPRLHLNSRSIMVDDDMMARVSMADAKFSFQCPGKLYCPAWMAPEALQKRPEDMNRRSSDMWSFAVLLWELVTREVPFADLSNMEIGMKVALEGLRPTIPPGISPHICKLMRICMNEDPAKRPKFDMIVPILEKMQEK
;
A
#
# COMPACT_ATOMS: atom_id res chain seq x y z
N MET A 1 -8.97 -32.11 3.64
CA MET A 1 -7.57 -31.83 3.26
C MET A 1 -7.42 -30.33 3.27
N ASP A 2 -6.74 -29.80 4.29
CA ASP A 2 -6.27 -28.41 4.30
C ASP A 2 -5.33 -28.25 3.10
N ARG A 3 -5.84 -27.58 2.06
CA ARG A 3 -5.00 -27.12 0.96
C ARG A 3 -4.50 -25.76 1.44
N GLY A 4 -3.20 -25.65 1.70
CA GLY A 4 -2.56 -24.40 2.09
C GLY A 4 -2.86 -23.26 1.12
N ASP A 5 -2.40 -22.05 1.44
CA ASP A 5 -2.65 -20.82 0.68
C ASP A 5 -1.92 -20.77 -0.69
N ASP A 6 -1.96 -21.88 -1.43
CA ASP A 6 -1.34 -22.09 -2.73
C ASP A 6 -2.09 -21.29 -3.80
N ALA A 7 -1.47 -20.18 -4.21
CA ALA A 7 -1.84 -19.49 -5.44
C ALA A 7 -1.84 -20.45 -6.65
N PRO A 8 -2.61 -20.16 -7.73
CA PRO A 8 -2.66 -21.00 -8.92
C PRO A 8 -1.28 -21.34 -9.50
N LEU A 9 -0.31 -20.43 -9.35
CA LEU A 9 1.06 -20.62 -9.79
C LEU A 9 1.80 -21.72 -9.00
N HIS A 10 1.59 -21.82 -7.68
CA HIS A 10 2.16 -22.90 -6.85
C HIS A 10 1.63 -24.25 -7.28
N LEU A 11 0.31 -24.36 -7.49
CA LEU A 11 -0.33 -25.62 -7.89
C LEU A 11 0.10 -26.05 -9.30
N ALA A 12 0.18 -25.10 -10.23
CA ALA A 12 0.69 -25.39 -11.57
C ALA A 12 2.16 -25.85 -11.52
N ALA A 13 2.98 -25.22 -10.67
CA ALA A 13 4.37 -25.60 -10.50
C ALA A 13 4.54 -26.95 -9.78
N SER A 14 3.72 -27.27 -8.79
CA SER A 14 3.77 -28.56 -8.06
C SER A 14 3.38 -29.75 -8.93
N HIS A 15 2.65 -29.52 -10.02
CA HIS A 15 2.26 -30.54 -10.99
C HIS A 15 3.04 -30.48 -12.31
N GLY A 16 4.01 -29.56 -12.44
CA GLY A 16 4.84 -29.44 -13.64
C GLY A 16 4.09 -28.94 -14.88
N HIS A 17 2.94 -28.28 -14.71
CA HIS A 17 2.09 -27.78 -15.81
C HIS A 17 2.64 -26.49 -16.40
N ARG A 18 3.70 -26.60 -17.21
CA ARG A 18 4.42 -25.47 -17.82
C ARG A 18 3.53 -24.55 -18.64
N ASP A 19 2.57 -25.09 -19.38
CA ASP A 19 1.61 -24.34 -20.18
C ASP A 19 0.70 -23.44 -19.33
N ILE A 20 0.25 -23.93 -18.18
CA ILE A 20 -0.53 -23.17 -17.21
C ILE A 20 0.35 -22.10 -16.55
N VAL A 21 1.58 -22.45 -16.16
CA VAL A 21 2.54 -21.49 -15.59
C VAL A 21 2.80 -20.34 -16.56
N ALA A 22 3.08 -20.63 -17.84
CA ALA A 22 3.32 -19.61 -18.86
C ALA A 22 2.11 -18.66 -19.01
N LYS A 23 0.88 -19.18 -19.05
CA LYS A 23 -0.34 -18.36 -19.11
C LYS A 23 -0.53 -17.49 -17.87
N LEU A 24 -0.23 -18.01 -16.68
CA LEU A 24 -0.33 -17.26 -15.43
C LEU A 24 0.69 -16.11 -15.40
N LEU A 25 1.94 -16.37 -15.80
CA LEU A 25 2.98 -15.34 -15.89
C LEU A 25 2.63 -14.26 -16.92
N GLN A 26 2.10 -14.64 -18.08
CA GLN A 26 1.57 -13.68 -19.08
C GLN A 26 0.44 -12.81 -18.51
N SER A 27 -0.33 -13.35 -17.58
CA SER A 27 -1.40 -12.63 -16.86
C SER A 27 -0.89 -11.80 -15.68
N LYS A 28 0.43 -11.52 -15.63
CA LYS A 28 1.11 -10.78 -14.56
C LYS A 28 0.95 -11.43 -13.18
N ALA A 29 0.85 -12.76 -13.11
CA ALA A 29 0.95 -13.45 -11.84
C ALA A 29 2.31 -13.19 -11.21
N ASP A 30 2.30 -12.98 -9.90
CA ASP A 30 3.51 -12.70 -9.14
C ASP A 30 4.34 -13.98 -8.96
N VAL A 31 5.46 -14.04 -9.67
CA VAL A 31 6.36 -15.20 -9.71
C VAL A 31 6.99 -15.53 -8.35
N ASN A 32 7.14 -14.52 -7.49
CA ASN A 32 7.75 -14.63 -6.16
C ASN A 32 6.70 -14.69 -5.05
N ALA A 33 5.44 -14.94 -5.40
CA ALA A 33 4.42 -15.22 -4.40
C ALA A 33 4.83 -16.43 -3.56
N ALA A 34 4.71 -16.29 -2.24
CA ALA A 34 4.98 -17.34 -1.28
C ALA A 34 3.66 -17.79 -0.63
N ASN A 35 3.51 -19.10 -0.42
CA ASN A 35 2.35 -19.66 0.24
C ASN A 35 2.46 -19.62 1.78
N GLU A 36 1.54 -20.28 2.49
CA GLU A 36 1.53 -20.32 3.96
C GLU A 36 2.76 -20.98 4.59
N HIS A 37 3.59 -21.69 3.83
CA HIS A 37 4.86 -22.25 4.31
C HIS A 37 6.06 -21.38 3.93
N GLY A 38 5.84 -20.26 3.26
CA GLY A 38 6.88 -19.43 2.67
C GLY A 38 7.47 -20.01 1.38
N ASN A 39 6.88 -21.06 0.81
CA ASN A 39 7.37 -21.65 -0.43
C ASN A 39 6.83 -20.87 -1.63
N THR A 40 7.72 -20.53 -2.56
CA THR A 40 7.36 -19.94 -3.86
C THR A 40 7.10 -21.03 -4.91
N ALA A 41 6.57 -20.67 -6.07
CA ALA A 41 6.45 -21.59 -7.20
C ALA A 41 7.78 -22.27 -7.58
N LEU A 42 8.89 -21.53 -7.45
CA LEU A 42 10.24 -22.07 -7.69
C LEU A 42 10.65 -23.15 -6.68
N HIS A 43 10.24 -23.03 -5.40
CA HIS A 43 10.49 -24.07 -4.39
C HIS A 43 9.84 -25.40 -4.81
N TYR A 44 8.61 -25.36 -5.32
CA TYR A 44 7.90 -26.55 -5.80
C TYR A 44 8.57 -27.14 -7.04
N ALA A 45 8.92 -26.31 -8.04
CA ALA A 45 9.61 -26.78 -9.24
C ALA A 45 10.95 -27.46 -8.89
N CYS A 46 11.73 -26.88 -7.96
CA CYS A 46 12.99 -27.44 -7.51
C CYS A 46 12.80 -28.75 -6.72
N PHE A 47 11.84 -28.78 -5.79
CA PHE A 47 11.56 -29.96 -4.96
C PHE A 47 11.14 -31.18 -5.79
N TRP A 48 10.29 -30.97 -6.81
CA TRP A 48 9.83 -32.05 -7.70
C TRP A 48 10.82 -32.35 -8.84
N GLY A 49 11.87 -31.53 -9.02
CA GLY A 49 12.89 -31.72 -10.05
C GLY A 49 12.40 -31.41 -11.47
N TYR A 50 11.54 -30.40 -11.62
CA TYR A 50 11.08 -29.92 -12.92
C TYR A 50 12.05 -28.87 -13.48
N ASP A 51 13.19 -29.34 -14.00
CA ASP A 51 14.33 -28.51 -14.40
C ASP A 51 13.93 -27.38 -15.37
N LEU A 52 13.28 -27.72 -16.50
CA LEU A 52 12.83 -26.75 -17.51
C LEU A 52 11.86 -25.71 -16.95
N LEU A 53 10.99 -26.13 -16.03
CA LEU A 53 10.04 -25.22 -15.40
C LEU A 53 10.75 -24.27 -14.42
N ALA A 54 11.73 -24.77 -13.67
CA ALA A 54 12.51 -23.96 -12.74
C ALA A 54 13.32 -22.89 -13.50
N GLU A 55 13.93 -23.25 -14.62
CA GLU A 55 14.60 -22.30 -15.52
C GLU A 55 13.63 -21.24 -16.05
N GLU A 56 12.45 -21.64 -16.52
CA GLU A 56 11.42 -20.69 -16.99
C GLU A 56 10.99 -19.71 -15.90
N LEU A 57 10.80 -20.18 -14.67
CA LEU A 57 10.44 -19.33 -13.54
C LEU A 57 11.53 -18.29 -13.26
N VAL A 58 12.81 -18.68 -13.23
CA VAL A 58 13.92 -17.75 -12.98
C VAL A 58 14.08 -16.75 -14.13
N ASN A 59 13.93 -17.18 -15.38
CA ASN A 59 13.90 -16.29 -16.55
C ASN A 59 12.75 -15.28 -16.51
N ASN A 60 11.64 -15.62 -15.82
CA ASN A 60 10.51 -14.71 -15.58
C ASN A 60 10.63 -13.94 -14.25
N GLY A 61 11.82 -13.88 -13.65
CA GLY A 61 12.11 -13.06 -12.48
C GLY A 61 11.91 -13.76 -11.13
N ALA A 62 11.83 -15.10 -11.08
CA ALA A 62 11.86 -15.82 -9.82
C ALA A 62 13.21 -15.62 -9.10
N LEU A 63 13.15 -15.25 -7.83
CA LEU A 63 14.33 -15.01 -6.98
C LEU A 63 14.76 -16.32 -6.31
N VAL A 64 16.00 -16.72 -6.56
CA VAL A 64 16.57 -17.96 -5.99
C VAL A 64 16.90 -17.84 -4.49
N GLY A 65 17.08 -16.62 -3.99
CA GLY A 65 17.52 -16.33 -2.61
C GLY A 65 16.40 -16.28 -1.57
N ILE A 66 15.12 -16.35 -1.96
CA ILE A 66 13.99 -16.29 -1.01
C ILE A 66 14.00 -17.54 -0.13
N CYS A 67 14.08 -17.36 1.19
CA CYS A 67 13.88 -18.43 2.15
C CYS A 67 12.39 -18.65 2.45
N ASN A 68 12.02 -19.89 2.71
CA ASN A 68 10.73 -20.27 3.28
C ASN A 68 10.73 -20.16 4.82
N ARG A 69 9.63 -20.54 5.49
CA ARG A 69 9.52 -20.52 6.96
C ARG A 69 10.54 -21.42 7.68
N TYR A 70 11.13 -22.37 6.96
CA TYR A 70 12.14 -23.29 7.47
C TYR A 70 13.57 -22.78 7.21
N GLY A 71 13.72 -21.58 6.65
CA GLY A 71 15.03 -20.99 6.32
C GLY A 71 15.69 -21.61 5.09
N GLU A 72 14.94 -22.34 4.28
CA GLU A 72 15.43 -23.02 3.08
C GLU A 72 15.08 -22.19 1.84
N THR A 73 16.04 -22.08 0.92
CA THR A 73 15.83 -21.49 -0.41
C THR A 73 15.34 -22.54 -1.41
N ALA A 74 14.86 -22.10 -2.57
CA ALA A 74 14.53 -23.02 -3.65
C ALA A 74 15.75 -23.87 -4.09
N LEU A 75 16.95 -23.28 -4.03
CA LEU A 75 18.22 -23.96 -4.31
C LEU A 75 18.55 -25.06 -3.29
N ASP A 76 18.08 -24.95 -2.04
CA ASP A 76 18.27 -25.98 -1.01
C ASP A 76 17.33 -27.18 -1.23
N LYS A 77 16.21 -26.98 -1.95
CA LYS A 77 15.28 -28.05 -2.35
C LYS A 77 15.64 -28.70 -3.70
N ALA A 78 16.53 -28.10 -4.47
CA ALA A 78 16.92 -28.57 -5.78
C ALA A 78 17.91 -29.75 -5.71
N LYS A 79 17.89 -30.60 -6.74
CA LYS A 79 18.96 -31.60 -6.97
C LYS A 79 20.29 -30.90 -7.30
N PRO A 80 21.45 -31.54 -7.08
CA PRO A 80 22.76 -30.89 -7.26
C PRO A 80 22.98 -30.27 -8.65
N HIS A 81 22.53 -30.94 -9.72
CA HIS A 81 22.67 -30.44 -11.09
C HIS A 81 21.82 -29.20 -11.32
N LEU A 82 20.56 -29.23 -10.89
CA LEU A 82 19.63 -28.10 -11.00
C LEU A 82 20.08 -26.94 -10.12
N GLN A 83 20.61 -27.22 -8.93
CA GLN A 83 21.13 -26.20 -8.04
C GLN A 83 22.27 -25.40 -8.68
N GLN A 84 23.21 -26.08 -9.34
CA GLN A 84 24.30 -25.41 -10.05
C GLN A 84 23.76 -24.60 -11.23
N LEU A 85 22.88 -25.20 -12.04
CA LEU A 85 22.27 -24.56 -13.19
C LEU A 85 21.53 -23.26 -12.81
N LEU A 86 20.67 -23.31 -11.78
CA LEU A 86 19.90 -22.15 -11.34
C LEU A 86 20.78 -21.07 -10.70
N LYS A 87 21.89 -21.45 -10.03
CA LYS A 87 22.86 -20.48 -9.50
C LYS A 87 23.56 -19.72 -10.63
N GLU A 88 24.04 -20.44 -11.65
CA GLU A 88 24.69 -19.84 -12.82
C GLU A 88 23.71 -18.94 -13.60
N LEU A 89 22.47 -19.41 -13.77
CA LEU A 89 21.42 -18.64 -14.45
C LEU A 89 21.02 -17.39 -13.66
N ALA A 90 20.87 -17.48 -12.34
CA ALA A 90 20.59 -16.33 -11.48
C ALA A 90 21.72 -15.29 -11.52
N GLN A 91 22.98 -15.72 -11.52
CA GLN A 91 24.14 -14.84 -11.67
C GLN A 91 24.17 -14.15 -13.04
N THR A 92 23.87 -14.89 -14.11
CA THR A 92 23.79 -14.34 -15.47
C THR A 92 22.72 -13.25 -15.59
N LEU A 93 21.61 -13.41 -14.86
CA LEU A 93 20.54 -12.42 -14.77
C LEU A 93 20.81 -11.29 -13.76
N GLY A 94 21.98 -11.26 -13.13
CA GLY A 94 22.37 -10.23 -12.15
C GLY A 94 21.64 -10.32 -10.80
N GLN A 95 21.07 -11.48 -10.45
CA GLN A 95 20.41 -11.67 -9.15
C GLN A 95 21.41 -11.82 -8.01
N ASN A 96 21.07 -11.26 -6.85
CA ASN A 96 21.80 -11.53 -5.61
C ASN A 96 21.39 -12.90 -5.05
N VAL A 97 22.35 -13.82 -4.92
CA VAL A 97 22.15 -15.19 -4.41
C VAL A 97 22.19 -15.24 -2.86
N ALA A 98 22.28 -14.08 -2.20
CA ALA A 98 22.17 -14.00 -0.75
C ALA A 98 20.80 -14.51 -0.27
N ARG A 99 20.80 -15.12 0.93
CA ARG A 99 19.57 -15.59 1.57
C ARG A 99 18.76 -14.39 2.04
N THR A 100 17.56 -14.23 1.49
CA THR A 100 16.56 -13.28 1.97
C THR A 100 15.68 -14.01 2.97
N PRO A 101 15.68 -13.61 4.26
CA PRO A 101 14.89 -14.30 5.28
C PRO A 101 13.40 -14.23 4.95
N TYR A 102 12.67 -15.28 5.30
CA TYR A 102 11.21 -15.26 5.19
C TYR A 102 10.64 -14.22 6.15
N ASN A 103 9.98 -13.19 5.61
CA ASN A 103 9.31 -12.19 6.41
C ASN A 103 7.85 -12.59 6.67
N ASP A 104 7.55 -13.05 7.88
CA ASP A 104 6.19 -13.45 8.28
C ASP A 104 5.27 -12.25 8.58
N LEU A 105 5.73 -11.02 8.35
CA LEU A 105 4.94 -9.80 8.51
C LEU A 105 3.81 -9.65 7.49
N CYS A 106 3.70 -10.57 6.52
CA CYS A 106 2.51 -10.71 5.70
C CYS A 106 1.36 -11.27 6.54
N TRP A 107 0.54 -10.37 7.07
CA TRP A 107 -0.75 -10.73 7.66
C TRP A 107 -1.53 -11.65 6.71
N LYS A 108 -1.98 -12.80 7.21
CA LYS A 108 -2.84 -13.76 6.50
C LYS A 108 -4.02 -12.99 5.89
N GLY A 109 -3.94 -12.73 4.58
CA GLY A 109 -4.98 -12.11 3.77
C GLY A 109 -4.80 -10.66 3.33
N THR A 110 -3.63 -10.04 3.51
CA THR A 110 -3.43 -8.64 3.05
C THR A 110 -2.65 -8.46 1.76
N THR A 111 -1.95 -9.46 1.20
CA THR A 111 -1.21 -9.15 -0.05
C THR A 111 -1.00 -10.22 -1.12
N ARG A 112 -1.31 -11.51 -0.98
CA ARG A 112 -0.96 -12.45 -2.10
C ARG A 112 -1.98 -13.49 -2.52
N THR A 113 -2.88 -13.92 -1.65
CA THR A 113 -4.06 -14.69 -2.02
C THR A 113 -5.14 -14.42 -0.97
N ARG A 114 -6.40 -14.45 -1.39
CA ARG A 114 -7.52 -14.52 -0.46
C ARG A 114 -7.19 -15.58 0.59
N PRO A 115 -7.33 -15.32 1.91
CA PRO A 115 -7.43 -16.44 2.82
C PRO A 115 -8.70 -17.20 2.38
N ARG A 116 -8.53 -18.39 1.80
CA ARG A 116 -9.66 -19.31 1.50
C ARG A 116 -10.43 -19.68 2.76
N ASN A 117 -9.83 -19.42 3.93
CA ASN A 117 -10.55 -19.37 5.17
C ASN A 117 -11.55 -18.21 5.14
N GLY A 118 -12.77 -18.53 4.74
CA GLY A 118 -13.94 -17.66 4.84
C GLY A 118 -14.25 -17.19 6.26
N THR A 119 -13.40 -17.46 7.25
CA THR A 119 -13.46 -16.92 8.61
C THR A 119 -13.14 -15.42 8.66
N LEU A 120 -12.19 -14.89 7.87
CA LEU A 120 -11.99 -13.43 7.78
C LEU A 120 -13.18 -12.70 7.13
N ASN A 121 -13.92 -13.39 6.26
CA ASN A 121 -15.12 -12.89 5.59
C ASN A 121 -16.42 -13.12 6.39
N LYS A 122 -16.39 -13.90 7.47
CA LYS A 122 -17.58 -14.26 8.27
C LYS A 122 -17.69 -13.53 9.60
N HIS A 123 -16.68 -12.77 10.03
CA HIS A 123 -16.83 -11.98 11.25
C HIS A 123 -17.71 -10.76 10.98
N ALA A 124 -18.96 -10.87 11.41
CA ALA A 124 -19.85 -9.77 11.69
C ALA A 124 -19.21 -8.85 12.74
N GLY A 125 -18.30 -7.98 12.30
CA GLY A 125 -17.49 -7.14 13.20
C GLY A 125 -16.48 -7.92 14.04
N ILE A 126 -15.40 -7.26 14.44
CA ILE A 126 -14.47 -7.75 15.46
C ILE A 126 -14.94 -7.20 16.80
N ASP A 127 -15.00 -8.03 17.84
CA ASP A 127 -15.27 -7.53 19.18
C ASP A 127 -14.02 -6.85 19.75
N LEU A 128 -14.18 -5.62 20.25
CA LEU A 128 -13.08 -4.85 20.83
C LEU A 128 -12.43 -5.60 22.01
N LYS A 129 -13.17 -6.45 22.72
CA LYS A 129 -12.65 -7.28 23.81
C LYS A 129 -11.58 -8.28 23.38
N GLN A 130 -11.56 -8.66 22.10
CA GLN A 130 -10.55 -9.56 21.54
C GLN A 130 -9.22 -8.84 21.28
N ILE A 131 -9.20 -7.52 21.40
CA ILE A 131 -8.07 -6.68 21.06
C ILE A 131 -7.40 -6.21 22.35
N GLN A 132 -6.11 -6.52 22.48
CA GLN A 132 -5.30 -6.10 23.62
C GLN A 132 -4.69 -4.73 23.31
N LEU A 133 -5.36 -3.65 23.75
CA LEU A 133 -4.83 -2.28 23.64
C LEU A 133 -3.55 -2.14 24.47
N GLN A 134 -2.47 -1.66 23.86
CA GLN A 134 -1.17 -1.50 24.51
C GLN A 134 -0.92 -0.05 24.93
N GLY A 135 -1.08 0.90 23.99
CA GLY A 135 -0.80 2.31 24.25
C GLY A 135 -1.40 3.23 23.19
N LYS A 136 -1.76 4.45 23.61
CA LYS A 136 -2.27 5.49 22.71
C LYS A 136 -1.10 6.09 21.93
N LEU A 137 -1.16 6.01 20.60
CA LEU A 137 -0.16 6.60 19.70
C LEU A 137 -0.46 8.08 19.47
N HIS A 138 -1.71 8.40 19.16
CA HIS A 138 -2.11 9.75 18.81
C HIS A 138 -3.59 10.00 19.12
N SER A 139 -3.97 11.26 19.30
CA SER A 139 -5.36 11.69 19.48
C SER A 139 -5.59 12.98 18.71
N ASN A 140 -6.63 13.01 17.87
CA ASN A 140 -7.01 14.18 17.08
C ASN A 140 -8.53 14.33 16.99
N GLN A 141 -8.99 15.35 16.26
CA GLN A 141 -10.42 15.66 16.12
C GLN A 141 -11.20 14.58 15.37
N SER A 142 -10.50 13.71 14.61
CA SER A 142 -11.12 12.61 13.87
C SER A 142 -11.23 11.33 14.70
N GLY A 143 -10.47 11.21 15.79
CA GLY A 143 -10.45 10.01 16.61
C GLY A 143 -9.14 9.81 17.38
N GLU A 144 -9.05 8.63 17.98
CA GLU A 144 -7.88 8.17 18.71
C GLU A 144 -7.22 7.00 17.98
N LEU A 145 -5.89 7.02 17.96
CA LEU A 145 -5.07 5.97 17.37
C LEU A 145 -4.36 5.21 18.49
N TRP A 146 -4.54 3.90 18.52
CA TRP A 146 -4.00 3.02 19.55
C TRP A 146 -3.15 1.94 18.92
N ARG A 147 -2.01 1.63 19.55
CA ARG A 147 -1.25 0.40 19.30
C ARG A 147 -1.91 -0.73 20.08
N ALA A 148 -2.10 -1.88 19.43
CA ALA A 148 -2.73 -3.03 20.06
C ALA A 148 -2.23 -4.35 19.49
N ARG A 149 -2.62 -5.46 20.11
CA ARG A 149 -2.37 -6.82 19.63
C ARG A 149 -3.68 -7.55 19.38
N TRP A 150 -3.81 -8.19 18.21
CA TRP A 150 -4.98 -9.00 17.85
C TRP A 150 -4.53 -10.30 17.18
N GLN A 151 -5.00 -11.43 17.71
CA GLN A 151 -4.62 -12.78 17.24
C GLN A 151 -3.09 -13.01 17.16
N GLY A 152 -2.34 -12.45 18.11
CA GLY A 152 -0.87 -12.55 18.17
C GLY A 152 -0.12 -11.52 17.32
N ASN A 153 -0.80 -10.76 16.48
CA ASN A 153 -0.18 -9.76 15.59
C ASN A 153 -0.32 -8.33 16.12
N ASP A 154 0.69 -7.50 15.84
CA ASP A 154 0.64 -6.08 16.14
C ASP A 154 -0.25 -5.34 15.14
N VAL A 155 -1.20 -4.57 15.67
CA VAL A 155 -2.21 -3.83 14.91
C VAL A 155 -2.33 -2.39 15.42
N VAL A 156 -2.85 -1.53 14.56
CA VAL A 156 -3.27 -0.18 14.87
C VAL A 156 -4.79 -0.12 14.87
N VAL A 157 -5.33 0.44 15.95
CA VAL A 157 -6.76 0.58 16.19
C VAL A 157 -7.11 2.06 16.13
N LYS A 158 -7.90 2.44 15.13
CA LYS A 158 -8.40 3.80 14.94
C LYS A 158 -9.83 3.88 15.43
N MET A 159 -10.01 4.41 16.63
CA MET A 159 -11.31 4.67 17.23
C MET A 159 -11.82 6.02 16.76
N LEU A 160 -12.89 6.05 15.96
CA LEU A 160 -13.37 7.29 15.36
C LEU A 160 -14.19 8.10 16.37
N ASN A 161 -13.91 9.40 16.44
CA ASN A 161 -14.70 10.32 17.24
C ASN A 161 -15.89 10.83 16.40
N VAL A 162 -17.08 10.30 16.66
CA VAL A 162 -18.31 10.65 15.94
C VAL A 162 -19.32 11.25 16.91
N ARG A 163 -19.67 12.53 16.69
CA ARG A 163 -20.76 13.18 17.44
C ARG A 163 -22.08 12.48 17.14
N ASP A 164 -22.90 12.26 18.17
CA ASP A 164 -24.25 11.72 18.08
C ASP A 164 -24.33 10.42 17.26
N PHE A 165 -23.63 9.37 17.72
CA PHE A 165 -23.60 8.08 17.03
C PHE A 165 -24.97 7.39 17.09
N SER A 166 -25.68 7.38 15.95
CA SER A 166 -27.01 6.80 15.83
C SER A 166 -26.97 5.44 15.14
N THR A 167 -28.04 4.66 15.27
CA THR A 167 -28.21 3.37 14.56
C THR A 167 -28.07 3.53 13.04
N ARG A 168 -28.46 4.69 12.48
CA ARG A 168 -28.26 4.99 11.06
C ARG A 168 -26.77 5.07 10.71
N LYS A 169 -25.98 5.86 11.46
CA LYS A 169 -24.52 5.95 11.27
C LYS A 169 -23.84 4.58 11.44
N GLY A 170 -24.35 3.75 12.35
CA GLY A 170 -23.89 2.36 12.51
C GLY A 170 -24.14 1.50 11.26
N ARG A 171 -25.33 1.60 10.65
CA ARG A 171 -25.64 0.91 9.38
C ARG A 171 -24.76 1.42 8.23
N ASP A 172 -24.62 2.75 8.10
CA ASP A 172 -23.79 3.38 7.07
C ASP A 172 -22.32 2.90 7.20
N PHE A 173 -21.80 2.84 8.43
CA PHE A 173 -20.46 2.30 8.68
C PHE A 173 -20.34 0.84 8.26
N CYS A 174 -21.30 -0.02 8.64
CA CYS A 174 -21.35 -1.43 8.26
C CYS A 174 -21.42 -1.66 6.74
N GLU A 175 -22.02 -0.72 6.00
CA GLU A 175 -22.11 -0.77 4.54
C GLU A 175 -20.84 -0.28 3.84
N GLU A 176 -20.20 0.77 4.39
CA GLU A 176 -19.03 1.40 3.78
C GLU A 176 -17.72 0.65 4.08
N TYR A 177 -17.49 0.18 5.32
CA TYR A 177 -16.20 -0.39 5.71
C TYR A 177 -15.78 -1.67 4.94
N PRO A 178 -16.67 -2.58 4.50
CA PRO A 178 -16.24 -3.80 3.80
C PRO A 178 -15.52 -3.51 2.49
N ARG A 179 -15.84 -2.37 1.85
CA ARG A 179 -15.19 -1.90 0.61
C ARG A 179 -13.70 -1.57 0.81
N LEU A 180 -13.26 -1.39 2.05
CA LEU A 180 -11.89 -1.02 2.42
C LEU A 180 -11.02 -2.24 2.81
N ARG A 181 -11.56 -3.46 2.74
CA ARG A 181 -10.89 -4.66 3.26
C ARG A 181 -10.23 -5.52 2.20
N ILE A 182 -10.77 -5.53 0.99
CA ILE A 182 -10.43 -6.55 -0.01
C ILE A 182 -9.66 -5.89 -1.15
N PHE A 183 -8.34 -5.79 -0.97
CA PHE A 183 -7.42 -5.34 -2.01
C PHE A 183 -6.33 -6.40 -2.23
N SER A 184 -5.88 -6.54 -3.47
CA SER A 184 -4.79 -7.45 -3.85
C SER A 184 -3.72 -6.65 -4.57
N HIS A 185 -3.02 -5.78 -3.82
CA HIS A 185 -1.98 -4.92 -4.36
C HIS A 185 -0.91 -4.62 -3.30
N PRO A 186 0.40 -4.71 -3.61
CA PRO A 186 1.48 -4.51 -2.63
C PRO A 186 1.47 -3.13 -1.99
N ASN A 187 1.17 -2.08 -2.75
CA ASN A 187 1.17 -0.69 -2.28
C ASN A 187 -0.20 -0.21 -1.75
N VAL A 188 -1.12 -1.11 -1.41
CA VAL A 188 -2.38 -0.77 -0.74
C VAL A 188 -2.44 -1.50 0.59
N LEU A 189 -2.65 -0.75 1.67
CA LEU A 189 -2.80 -1.30 3.02
C LEU A 189 -4.30 -1.42 3.37
N PRO A 190 -4.90 -2.61 3.26
CA PRO A 190 -6.32 -2.82 3.53
C PRO A 190 -6.65 -2.68 5.02
N VAL A 191 -7.93 -2.40 5.29
CA VAL A 191 -8.53 -2.56 6.62
C VAL A 191 -8.68 -4.04 6.92
N LEU A 192 -8.19 -4.47 8.08
CA LEU A 192 -8.23 -5.86 8.52
C LEU A 192 -9.65 -6.22 8.98
N GLY A 193 -10.25 -5.31 9.74
CA GLY A 193 -11.64 -5.38 10.13
C GLY A 193 -12.05 -4.13 10.89
N ALA A 194 -13.25 -4.17 11.44
CA ALA A 194 -13.83 -3.07 12.16
C ALA A 194 -14.66 -3.56 13.34
N CYS A 195 -14.75 -2.75 14.39
CA CYS A 195 -15.64 -2.97 15.52
C CYS A 195 -16.82 -1.99 15.43
N THR A 196 -18.02 -2.49 15.70
CA THR A 196 -19.26 -1.70 15.67
C THR A 196 -20.03 -1.83 16.97
N PHE A 197 -20.95 -0.91 17.23
CA PHE A 197 -21.84 -1.02 18.38
C PHE A 197 -22.68 -2.32 18.30
N PRO A 198 -22.87 -3.08 19.40
CA PRO A 198 -22.47 -2.81 20.79
C PRO A 198 -21.07 -3.32 21.19
N THR A 199 -20.31 -3.90 20.25
CA THR A 199 -18.99 -4.50 20.51
C THR A 199 -17.86 -3.48 20.70
N ALA A 200 -18.11 -2.20 20.41
CA ALA A 200 -17.24 -1.08 20.71
C ALA A 200 -18.06 0.18 21.06
N PRO A 201 -17.53 1.09 21.90
CA PRO A 201 -18.22 2.34 22.27
C PRO A 201 -18.31 3.34 21.11
N ALA A 202 -17.46 3.18 20.09
CA ALA A 202 -17.39 4.03 18.90
C ALA A 202 -16.99 3.17 17.67
N PRO A 203 -17.35 3.59 16.44
CA PRO A 203 -16.93 2.88 15.23
C PRO A 203 -15.41 2.86 15.14
N THR A 204 -14.86 1.66 15.03
CA THR A 204 -13.42 1.43 15.15
C THR A 204 -12.91 0.67 13.94
N VAL A 205 -11.81 1.12 13.36
CA VAL A 205 -11.16 0.49 12.20
C VAL A 205 -9.82 -0.09 12.64
N ILE A 206 -9.50 -1.30 12.17
CA ILE A 206 -8.28 -2.02 12.54
C ILE A 206 -7.43 -2.23 11.31
N THR A 207 -6.16 -1.87 11.41
CA THR A 207 -5.14 -2.00 10.36
C THR A 207 -3.86 -2.59 10.92
N GLN A 208 -2.98 -3.05 10.05
CA GLN A 208 -1.69 -3.57 10.48
C GLN A 208 -0.83 -2.42 11.00
N LEU A 209 -0.06 -2.67 12.06
CA LEU A 209 0.94 -1.71 12.51
C LEU A 209 2.11 -1.68 11.52
N MET A 210 2.40 -0.49 11.00
CA MET A 210 3.52 -0.24 10.11
C MET A 210 4.69 0.29 10.95
N PRO A 211 5.87 -0.35 10.94
CA PRO A 211 6.96 -0.05 11.89
C PRO A 211 7.46 1.40 11.84
N PHE A 212 7.50 2.00 10.65
CA PHE A 212 7.93 3.39 10.47
C PHE A 212 6.77 4.39 10.50
N GLY A 213 5.54 3.93 10.76
CA GLY A 213 4.36 4.78 10.79
C GLY A 213 4.01 5.36 9.41
N SER A 214 3.55 6.60 9.41
CA SER A 214 3.23 7.30 8.16
C SER A 214 4.47 7.93 7.54
N LEU A 215 4.43 8.18 6.23
CA LEU A 215 5.47 8.89 5.52
C LEU A 215 5.70 10.29 6.11
N TYR A 216 4.66 10.94 6.66
CA TYR A 216 4.81 12.19 7.40
C TYR A 216 5.70 12.04 8.64
N ASN A 217 5.53 10.96 9.42
CA ASN A 217 6.37 10.71 10.59
C ASN A 217 7.84 10.49 10.17
N LEU A 218 8.03 9.73 9.08
CA LEU A 218 9.35 9.43 8.52
C LEU A 218 10.09 10.70 8.08
N LEU A 219 9.39 11.62 7.40
CA LEU A 219 10.00 12.84 6.85
C LEU A 219 10.22 13.94 7.89
N HIS A 220 9.31 14.09 8.86
CA HIS A 220 9.26 15.30 9.70
C HIS A 220 9.38 15.06 11.21
N GLU A 221 9.05 13.87 11.72
CA GLU A 221 8.97 13.62 13.17
C GLU A 221 10.20 12.85 13.73
N GLY A 222 11.35 12.97 13.08
CA GLY A 222 12.64 12.59 13.66
C GLY A 222 12.87 11.08 13.75
N THR A 223 12.53 10.33 12.70
CA THR A 223 13.00 8.93 12.59
C THR A 223 14.52 8.90 12.39
N SER A 224 15.18 7.84 12.87
CA SER A 224 16.63 7.64 12.68
C SER A 224 17.03 7.37 11.22
N LEU A 225 16.05 7.30 10.32
CA LEU A 225 16.24 6.90 8.95
C LEU A 225 16.31 8.11 8.02
N VAL A 226 17.47 8.28 7.36
CA VAL A 226 17.64 9.28 6.31
C VAL A 226 17.11 8.69 5.01
N VAL A 227 15.97 9.19 4.55
CA VAL A 227 15.49 8.89 3.20
C VAL A 227 16.34 9.72 2.22
N ASP A 228 16.98 9.08 1.26
CA ASP A 228 17.75 9.74 0.20
C ASP A 228 16.87 10.03 -1.03
N GLN A 229 17.49 10.53 -2.11
CA GLN A 229 16.76 10.82 -3.34
C GLN A 229 16.23 9.55 -4.02
N ALA A 230 16.99 8.45 -4.00
CA ALA A 230 16.58 7.19 -4.62
C ALA A 230 15.37 6.58 -3.90
N GLN A 231 15.38 6.57 -2.57
CA GLN A 231 14.28 6.11 -1.74
C GLN A 231 13.05 7.03 -1.86
N ALA A 232 13.24 8.34 -2.02
CA ALA A 232 12.13 9.26 -2.31
C ALA A 232 11.45 8.93 -3.66
N VAL A 233 12.23 8.62 -4.71
CA VAL A 233 11.68 8.16 -6.00
C VAL A 233 10.98 6.80 -5.86
N LYS A 234 11.54 5.87 -5.09
CA LYS A 234 10.89 4.58 -4.76
C LYS A 234 9.54 4.78 -4.07
N PHE A 235 9.46 5.63 -3.05
CA PHE A 235 8.20 5.94 -2.38
C PHE A 235 7.19 6.60 -3.32
N ALA A 236 7.62 7.53 -4.17
CA ALA A 236 6.75 8.13 -5.17
C ALA A 236 6.21 7.08 -6.16
N LEU A 237 7.06 6.14 -6.59
CA LEU A 237 6.66 5.04 -7.47
C LEU A 237 5.65 4.11 -6.81
N ASP A 238 5.90 3.71 -5.56
CA ASP A 238 5.01 2.86 -4.78
C ASP A 238 3.62 3.48 -4.61
N VAL A 239 3.56 4.77 -4.24
CA VAL A 239 2.30 5.51 -4.14
C VAL A 239 1.60 5.60 -5.50
N ALA A 240 2.35 5.86 -6.57
CA ALA A 240 1.80 5.93 -7.92
C ALA A 240 1.20 4.58 -8.37
N LYS A 241 1.87 3.46 -8.08
CA LYS A 241 1.36 2.10 -8.33
C LYS A 241 0.09 1.83 -7.53
N GLY A 242 0.07 2.19 -6.25
CA GLY A 242 -1.11 2.08 -5.40
C GLY A 242 -2.32 2.84 -5.97
N PHE A 243 -2.14 4.10 -6.35
CA PHE A 243 -3.23 4.90 -6.92
C PHE A 243 -3.63 4.49 -8.34
N ALA A 244 -2.70 4.04 -9.18
CA ALA A 244 -3.01 3.43 -10.48
C ALA A 244 -4.01 2.29 -10.32
N PHE A 245 -3.74 1.37 -9.38
CA PHE A 245 -4.66 0.28 -9.05
C PHE A 245 -5.99 0.78 -8.45
N LEU A 246 -5.96 1.71 -7.50
CA LEU A 246 -7.20 2.23 -6.90
C LEU A 246 -8.09 2.96 -7.93
N HIS A 247 -7.50 3.57 -8.95
CA HIS A 247 -8.21 4.27 -10.02
C HIS A 247 -8.84 3.33 -11.06
N THR A 248 -8.47 2.04 -11.07
CA THR A 248 -9.12 1.00 -11.89
C THR A 248 -10.41 0.46 -11.24
N LEU A 249 -10.66 0.78 -9.97
CA LEU A 249 -11.86 0.32 -9.25
C LEU A 249 -13.10 1.10 -9.70
N GLU A 250 -14.20 0.37 -9.89
CA GLU A 250 -15.52 0.94 -10.17
C GLU A 250 -16.55 0.40 -9.17
N PRO A 251 -17.15 1.27 -8.32
CA PRO A 251 -16.89 2.70 -8.16
C PRO A 251 -15.56 3.00 -7.43
N LEU A 252 -15.02 4.20 -7.63
CA LEU A 252 -13.86 4.71 -6.88
C LEU A 252 -14.15 4.76 -5.37
N ILE A 253 -13.13 4.56 -4.54
CA ILE A 253 -13.25 4.63 -3.07
C ILE A 253 -13.65 6.05 -2.66
N PRO A 254 -14.78 6.29 -1.98
CA PRO A 254 -15.21 7.63 -1.57
C PRO A 254 -14.28 8.25 -0.51
N ARG A 255 -14.05 9.57 -0.56
CA ARG A 255 -13.41 10.39 0.50
C ARG A 255 -12.04 9.89 1.03
N LEU A 256 -11.28 9.22 0.17
CA LEU A 256 -9.85 8.97 0.31
C LEU A 256 -9.09 10.15 -0.31
N HIS A 257 -8.27 10.84 0.49
CA HIS A 257 -7.46 11.97 0.06
C HIS A 257 -5.98 11.64 0.23
N LEU A 258 -5.21 11.76 -0.85
CA LEU A 258 -3.77 11.52 -0.82
C LEU A 258 -3.04 12.63 -0.06
N ASN A 259 -2.22 12.24 0.92
CA ASN A 259 -1.27 13.08 1.65
C ASN A 259 -0.24 12.17 2.35
N SER A 260 0.87 12.74 2.84
CA SER A 260 1.94 11.98 3.50
C SER A 260 1.51 11.27 4.79
N ARG A 261 0.42 11.69 5.45
CA ARG A 261 -0.12 10.99 6.65
C ARG A 261 -0.92 9.74 6.29
N SER A 262 -1.47 9.68 5.08
CA SER A 262 -2.24 8.54 4.56
C SER A 262 -1.39 7.45 3.91
N ILE A 263 -0.08 7.68 3.79
CA ILE A 263 0.88 6.72 3.26
C ILE A 263 1.62 6.12 4.44
N MET A 264 1.62 4.80 4.56
CA MET A 264 2.33 4.07 5.60
C MET A 264 3.56 3.38 5.03
N VAL A 265 4.59 3.24 5.85
CA VAL A 265 5.88 2.66 5.45
C VAL A 265 6.14 1.38 6.22
N ASP A 266 6.31 0.29 5.49
CA ASP A 266 6.65 -1.03 6.05
C ASP A 266 8.15 -1.20 6.30
N ASP A 267 8.52 -2.29 6.95
CA ASP A 267 9.90 -2.66 7.27
C ASP A 267 10.78 -2.88 6.03
N ASP A 268 10.18 -3.26 4.89
CA ASP A 268 10.84 -3.41 3.59
C ASP A 268 11.03 -2.06 2.85
N MET A 269 10.77 -0.94 3.53
CA MET A 269 10.88 0.41 2.97
C MET A 269 9.99 0.59 1.73
N MET A 270 8.80 -0.03 1.74
CA MET A 270 7.75 0.19 0.75
C MET A 270 6.67 1.11 1.29
N ALA A 271 6.20 2.00 0.41
CA ALA A 271 5.06 2.86 0.71
C ALA A 271 3.74 2.17 0.36
N ARG A 272 2.76 2.25 1.27
CA ARG A 272 1.43 1.67 1.12
C ARG A 272 0.35 2.70 1.42
N VAL A 273 -0.65 2.80 0.54
CA VAL A 273 -1.80 3.69 0.75
C VAL A 273 -2.72 3.09 1.80
N SER A 274 -2.90 3.78 2.93
CA SER A 274 -3.75 3.33 4.05
C SER A 274 -5.23 3.49 3.73
N MET A 275 -5.95 2.37 3.73
CA MET A 275 -7.40 2.38 3.54
C MET A 275 -8.16 2.79 4.81
N ALA A 276 -7.52 2.78 5.99
CA ALA A 276 -8.11 3.31 7.23
C ALA A 276 -8.21 4.84 7.26
N ASP A 277 -7.60 5.53 6.30
CA ASP A 277 -7.69 6.99 6.17
C ASP A 277 -8.79 7.47 5.21
N ALA A 278 -9.46 6.53 4.53
CA ALA A 278 -10.72 6.84 3.85
C ALA A 278 -11.78 7.26 4.88
N LYS A 279 -12.40 8.43 4.67
CA LYS A 279 -13.42 8.95 5.59
C LYS A 279 -14.80 8.37 5.28
N PHE A 280 -15.55 8.06 6.33
CA PHE A 280 -16.95 7.64 6.22
C PHE A 280 -17.89 8.82 5.96
N SER A 281 -19.08 8.56 5.41
CA SER A 281 -20.05 9.63 5.05
C SER A 281 -20.46 10.51 6.22
N PHE A 282 -20.53 9.97 7.43
CA PHE A 282 -20.87 10.69 8.65
C PHE A 282 -19.66 11.34 9.35
N GLN A 283 -18.43 11.10 8.87
CA GLN A 283 -17.21 11.53 9.55
C GLN A 283 -16.85 12.96 9.14
N CYS A 284 -16.78 13.86 10.12
CA CYS A 284 -16.33 15.24 9.96
C CYS A 284 -16.94 15.97 8.73
N PRO A 285 -18.28 16.04 8.62
CA PRO A 285 -18.94 16.64 7.46
C PRO A 285 -18.50 18.09 7.27
N GLY A 286 -18.10 18.43 6.05
CA GLY A 286 -17.65 19.79 5.68
C GLY A 286 -16.29 20.22 6.25
N LYS A 287 -15.52 19.33 6.89
CA LYS A 287 -14.21 19.67 7.48
C LYS A 287 -13.04 19.02 6.75
N LEU A 288 -12.10 19.85 6.33
CA LEU A 288 -10.85 19.45 5.69
C LEU A 288 -9.68 19.79 6.61
N TYR A 289 -8.88 18.78 6.97
CA TYR A 289 -7.78 18.91 7.92
C TYR A 289 -6.39 18.93 7.26
N CYS A 290 -6.32 18.64 5.95
CA CYS A 290 -5.07 18.61 5.19
C CYS A 290 -5.22 19.34 3.84
N PRO A 291 -5.66 20.61 3.81
CA PRO A 291 -5.90 21.33 2.55
C PRO A 291 -4.63 21.60 1.75
N ALA A 292 -3.45 21.53 2.38
CA ALA A 292 -2.16 21.77 1.73
C ALA A 292 -1.86 20.82 0.55
N TRP A 293 -2.36 19.58 0.60
CA TRP A 293 -2.23 18.60 -0.49
C TRP A 293 -3.41 18.63 -1.46
N MET A 294 -4.44 19.42 -1.22
CA MET A 294 -5.66 19.38 -2.03
C MET A 294 -5.54 20.26 -3.28
N ALA A 295 -6.17 19.79 -4.36
CA ALA A 295 -6.29 20.58 -5.58
C ALA A 295 -7.24 21.77 -5.37
N PRO A 296 -7.05 22.90 -6.07
CA PRO A 296 -7.93 24.07 -5.95
C PRO A 296 -9.40 23.73 -6.22
N GLU A 297 -9.67 22.88 -7.20
CA GLU A 297 -11.03 22.46 -7.53
C GLU A 297 -11.65 21.54 -6.46
N ALA A 298 -10.84 20.81 -5.71
CA ALA A 298 -11.30 19.95 -4.61
C ALA A 298 -11.75 20.73 -3.38
N LEU A 299 -11.29 21.98 -3.28
CA LEU A 299 -11.70 22.92 -2.22
C LEU A 299 -12.93 23.74 -2.62
N GLN A 300 -13.20 23.88 -3.93
CA GLN A 300 -14.25 24.76 -4.45
C GLN A 300 -15.51 24.00 -4.90
N LYS A 301 -15.34 22.84 -5.53
CA LYS A 301 -16.44 22.08 -6.13
C LYS A 301 -16.98 21.01 -5.18
N ARG A 302 -18.21 20.58 -5.45
CA ARG A 302 -18.77 19.39 -4.78
C ARG A 302 -18.03 18.13 -5.27
N PRO A 303 -17.94 17.07 -4.45
CA PRO A 303 -17.26 15.83 -4.83
C PRO A 303 -17.79 15.20 -6.13
N GLU A 304 -19.07 15.40 -6.45
CA GLU A 304 -19.72 14.86 -7.66
C GLU A 304 -19.33 15.61 -8.93
N ASP A 305 -19.00 16.90 -8.82
CA ASP A 305 -18.70 17.79 -9.95
C ASP A 305 -17.20 17.86 -10.27
N MET A 306 -16.37 17.20 -9.45
CA MET A 306 -14.92 17.23 -9.55
C MET A 306 -14.38 15.98 -10.25
N ASN A 307 -13.39 16.16 -11.12
CA ASN A 307 -12.57 15.05 -11.59
C ASN A 307 -11.63 14.58 -10.48
N ARG A 308 -12.07 13.54 -9.77
CA ARG A 308 -11.31 12.99 -8.64
C ARG A 308 -9.93 12.46 -9.02
N ARG A 309 -9.81 11.79 -10.17
CA ARG A 309 -8.52 11.22 -10.60
C ARG A 309 -7.48 12.32 -10.81
N SER A 310 -7.90 13.43 -11.41
CA SER A 310 -7.06 14.61 -11.59
C SER A 310 -6.75 15.33 -10.28
N SER A 311 -7.68 15.36 -9.34
CA SER A 311 -7.43 15.92 -7.99
C SER A 311 -6.40 15.07 -7.22
N ASP A 312 -6.47 13.74 -7.29
CA ASP A 312 -5.49 12.87 -6.63
C ASP A 312 -4.09 13.06 -7.25
N MET A 313 -4.01 13.31 -8.57
CA MET A 313 -2.75 13.62 -9.26
C MET A 313 -2.11 14.93 -8.77
N TRP A 314 -2.91 15.93 -8.41
CA TRP A 314 -2.41 17.14 -7.77
C TRP A 314 -1.83 16.84 -6.39
N SER A 315 -2.56 16.10 -5.57
CA SER A 315 -2.09 15.68 -4.24
C SER A 315 -0.79 14.87 -4.32
N PHE A 316 -0.65 14.03 -5.34
CA PHE A 316 0.59 13.32 -5.62
C PHE A 316 1.75 14.26 -5.95
N ALA A 317 1.50 15.35 -6.67
CA ALA A 317 2.53 16.33 -6.98
C ALA A 317 3.01 17.10 -5.74
N VAL A 318 2.10 17.44 -4.82
CA VAL A 318 2.45 18.05 -3.53
C VAL A 318 3.20 17.05 -2.65
N LEU A 319 2.82 15.76 -2.68
CA LEU A 319 3.58 14.69 -2.01
C LEU A 319 5.00 14.56 -2.59
N LEU A 320 5.15 14.64 -3.92
CA LEU A 320 6.45 14.60 -4.59
C LEU A 320 7.29 15.83 -4.23
N TRP A 321 6.67 17.01 -4.09
CA TRP A 321 7.34 18.20 -3.55
C TRP A 321 7.88 17.93 -2.15
N GLU A 322 7.03 17.46 -1.24
CA GLU A 322 7.37 17.16 0.16
C GLU A 322 8.49 16.12 0.30
N LEU A 323 8.45 15.07 -0.53
CA LEU A 323 9.49 14.03 -0.58
C LEU A 323 10.87 14.56 -0.96
N VAL A 324 10.91 15.60 -1.78
CA VAL A 324 12.16 16.14 -2.35
C VAL A 324 12.69 17.31 -1.53
N THR A 325 11.82 18.19 -1.04
CA THR A 325 12.22 19.35 -0.23
C THR A 325 12.42 19.00 1.24
N ARG A 326 11.75 17.96 1.74
CA ARG A 326 11.70 17.64 3.18
C ARG A 326 11.11 18.73 4.04
N GLU A 327 10.27 19.55 3.41
CA GLU A 327 9.53 20.60 4.07
C GLU A 327 8.06 20.24 4.15
N VAL A 328 7.38 20.71 5.20
CA VAL A 328 5.93 20.62 5.29
C VAL A 328 5.32 21.69 4.38
N PRO A 329 4.41 21.34 3.45
CA PRO A 329 3.83 22.32 2.54
C PRO A 329 3.09 23.43 3.30
N PHE A 330 3.51 24.68 3.09
CA PHE A 330 2.93 25.88 3.70
C PHE A 330 2.95 25.86 5.25
N ALA A 331 4.03 25.37 5.85
CA ALA A 331 4.15 25.19 7.31
C ALA A 331 3.82 26.44 8.15
N ASP A 332 4.06 27.64 7.59
CA ASP A 332 3.85 28.92 8.26
C ASP A 332 2.38 29.37 8.35
N LEU A 333 1.46 28.67 7.66
CA LEU A 333 0.06 29.05 7.55
C LEU A 333 -0.85 28.06 8.27
N SER A 334 -1.97 28.55 8.81
CA SER A 334 -3.00 27.66 9.34
C SER A 334 -3.74 26.92 8.22
N ASN A 335 -4.31 25.75 8.53
CA ASN A 335 -5.08 24.97 7.56
C ASN A 335 -6.20 25.78 6.88
N MET A 336 -6.87 26.69 7.61
CA MET A 336 -7.92 27.52 7.03
C MET A 336 -7.36 28.53 6.02
N GLU A 337 -6.25 29.19 6.37
CA GLU A 337 -5.57 30.11 5.46
C GLU A 337 -5.06 29.39 4.22
N ILE A 338 -4.46 28.21 4.40
CA ILE A 338 -4.01 27.38 3.27
C ILE A 338 -5.19 27.06 2.35
N GLY A 339 -6.31 26.57 2.89
CA GLY A 339 -7.49 26.25 2.10
C GLY A 339 -8.02 27.45 1.30
N MET A 340 -8.12 28.61 1.95
CA MET A 340 -8.56 29.85 1.30
C MET A 340 -7.59 30.32 0.22
N LYS A 341 -6.29 30.36 0.51
CA LYS A 341 -5.27 30.86 -0.41
C LYS A 341 -5.05 29.93 -1.59
N VAL A 342 -5.09 28.61 -1.39
CA VAL A 342 -4.97 27.63 -2.50
C VAL A 342 -6.19 27.73 -3.42
N ALA A 343 -7.39 27.85 -2.85
CA ALA A 343 -8.63 27.91 -3.61
C ALA A 343 -8.81 29.24 -4.37
N LEU A 344 -8.52 30.37 -3.73
CA LEU A 344 -8.93 31.70 -4.23
C LEU A 344 -7.76 32.62 -4.62
N GLU A 345 -6.59 32.49 -3.95
CA GLU A 345 -5.46 33.43 -4.12
C GLU A 345 -4.32 32.85 -4.98
N GLY A 346 -4.46 31.62 -5.47
CA GLY A 346 -3.44 31.00 -6.33
C GLY A 346 -2.16 30.58 -5.60
N LEU A 347 -2.23 30.31 -4.29
CA LEU A 347 -1.08 29.79 -3.53
C LEU A 347 -0.67 28.41 -4.04
N ARG A 348 0.61 28.23 -4.41
CA ARG A 348 1.18 26.97 -4.92
C ARG A 348 2.54 26.68 -4.28
N PRO A 349 2.95 25.40 -4.15
CA PRO A 349 4.29 25.08 -3.68
C PRO A 349 5.37 25.64 -4.61
N THR A 350 6.34 26.36 -4.06
CA THR A 350 7.48 26.87 -4.81
C THR A 350 8.53 25.78 -4.94
N ILE A 351 9.11 25.59 -6.14
CA ILE A 351 10.14 24.55 -6.37
C ILE A 351 11.53 25.19 -6.16
N PRO A 352 12.28 24.81 -5.11
CA PRO A 352 13.61 25.37 -4.87
C PRO A 352 14.62 25.04 -5.99
N PRO A 353 15.64 25.88 -6.22
CA PRO A 353 16.75 25.54 -7.10
C PRO A 353 17.55 24.35 -6.52
N GLY A 354 18.00 23.43 -7.39
CA GLY A 354 18.79 22.25 -6.98
C GLY A 354 18.06 20.91 -7.14
N ILE A 355 16.76 20.91 -7.42
CA ILE A 355 16.00 19.69 -7.71
C ILE A 355 16.23 19.23 -9.15
N SER A 356 16.27 17.89 -9.35
CA SER A 356 16.40 17.26 -10.66
C SER A 356 15.38 17.84 -11.68
N PRO A 357 15.82 18.27 -12.87
CA PRO A 357 14.92 18.83 -13.89
C PRO A 357 13.75 17.92 -14.28
N HIS A 358 13.97 16.60 -14.22
CA HIS A 358 12.96 15.59 -14.52
C HIS A 358 11.83 15.59 -13.47
N ILE A 359 12.19 15.66 -12.19
CA ILE A 359 11.25 15.74 -11.07
C ILE A 359 10.48 17.07 -11.16
N CYS A 360 11.18 18.19 -11.37
CA CYS A 360 10.56 19.50 -11.54
C CYS A 360 9.53 19.51 -12.68
N LYS A 361 9.85 18.90 -13.82
CA LYS A 361 8.93 18.80 -14.96
C LYS A 361 7.72 17.93 -14.63
N LEU A 362 7.93 16.79 -13.97
CA LEU A 362 6.84 15.91 -13.53
C LEU A 362 5.88 16.64 -12.59
N MET A 363 6.42 17.31 -11.56
CA MET A 363 5.64 18.09 -10.60
C MET A 363 4.79 19.18 -11.28
N ARG A 364 5.36 19.92 -12.23
CA ARG A 364 4.64 20.97 -12.99
C ARG A 364 3.50 20.41 -13.84
N ILE A 365 3.71 19.24 -14.46
CA ILE A 365 2.68 18.59 -15.28
C ILE A 365 1.54 18.07 -14.38
N CYS A 366 1.86 17.52 -13.21
CA CYS A 366 0.87 17.03 -12.26
C CYS A 366 0.11 18.16 -11.55
N MET A 367 0.73 19.32 -11.31
CA MET A 367 0.10 20.54 -10.76
C MET A 367 -0.44 21.49 -11.85
N ASN A 368 -0.91 20.96 -12.99
CA ASN A 368 -1.54 21.82 -14.00
C ASN A 368 -2.85 22.40 -13.45
N GLU A 369 -3.09 23.70 -13.64
CA GLU A 369 -4.34 24.35 -13.21
C GLU A 369 -5.56 23.73 -13.89
N ASP A 370 -5.42 23.27 -15.13
CA ASP A 370 -6.47 22.55 -15.85
C ASP A 370 -6.46 21.06 -15.45
N PRO A 371 -7.50 20.55 -14.77
CA PRO A 371 -7.56 19.15 -14.34
C PRO A 371 -7.54 18.17 -15.52
N ALA A 372 -8.00 18.58 -16.71
CA ALA A 372 -8.03 17.71 -17.89
C ALA A 372 -6.64 17.49 -18.49
N LYS A 373 -5.69 18.41 -18.24
CA LYS A 373 -4.30 18.31 -18.73
C LYS A 373 -3.39 17.51 -17.81
N ARG A 374 -3.85 17.15 -16.60
CA ARG A 374 -3.08 16.34 -15.66
C ARG A 374 -3.02 14.89 -16.15
N PRO A 375 -1.86 14.23 -16.05
CA PRO A 375 -1.71 12.84 -16.48
C PRO A 375 -2.47 11.89 -15.55
N LYS A 376 -2.67 10.65 -16.00
CA LYS A 376 -3.15 9.54 -15.15
C LYS A 376 -1.96 8.85 -14.48
N PHE A 377 -2.22 8.14 -13.39
CA PHE A 377 -1.19 7.37 -12.69
C PHE A 377 -0.48 6.34 -13.61
N ASP A 378 -1.23 5.66 -14.48
CA ASP A 378 -0.68 4.72 -15.47
C ASP A 378 0.36 5.33 -16.42
N MET A 379 0.26 6.65 -16.69
CA MET A 379 1.20 7.35 -17.57
C MET A 379 2.49 7.75 -16.84
N ILE A 380 2.44 7.97 -15.53
CA ILE A 380 3.61 8.42 -14.74
C ILE A 380 4.40 7.26 -14.13
N VAL A 381 3.78 6.10 -13.90
CA VAL A 381 4.46 4.92 -13.35
C VAL A 381 5.70 4.54 -14.17
N PRO A 382 5.65 4.40 -15.51
CA PRO A 382 6.83 4.08 -16.31
C PRO A 382 7.91 5.17 -16.30
N ILE A 383 7.52 6.43 -16.05
CA ILE A 383 8.47 7.55 -15.93
C ILE A 383 9.25 7.41 -14.62
N LEU A 384 8.54 7.12 -13.52
CA LEU A 384 9.15 6.91 -12.20
C LEU A 384 10.02 5.65 -12.16
N GLU A 385 9.64 4.57 -12.84
CA GLU A 385 10.47 3.36 -12.96
C GLU A 385 11.82 3.67 -13.61
N LYS A 386 11.81 4.42 -14.74
CA LYS A 386 13.05 4.88 -15.40
C LYS A 386 13.88 5.84 -14.56
N MET A 387 13.28 6.51 -13.57
CA MET A 387 14.00 7.39 -12.65
C MET A 387 14.59 6.64 -11.47
N GLN A 388 14.07 5.45 -11.16
CA GLN A 388 14.60 4.56 -10.12
C GLN A 388 15.82 3.78 -10.60
N GLU A 389 15.89 3.45 -11.90
CA GLU A 389 17.02 2.74 -12.52
C GLU A 389 18.28 3.60 -12.72
N LYS A 390 18.18 4.92 -12.52
CA LYS A 390 19.25 5.91 -12.68
C LYS A 390 19.73 6.41 -11.34
#